data_AF-A0A8J6HJX3-F1
#
_entry.id   AF-A0A8J6HJX3-F1
#
_cell.length_a   1.000
_cell.length_b   1.000
_cell.length_c   1.000
_cell.angle_alpha   90.00
_cell.angle_beta   90.00
_cell.angle_gamma   90.00
#
_symmetry.space_group_name_H-M   'P 1'
#
loop_
_entity.id
_entity.type
_entity.pdbx_description
1 polymer ?
#
loop_
_entity_poly.entity_id
_entity_poly.type
_entity_poly.pdbx_seq_one_letter_code
_entity_poly.pdbx_strand_id
1 'polypeptide(L)'
;MKVLLCLVVIGLVVAAYAETPLEKVRKHSDSCRSQSGVSDDVLARARKGENLDDPKLKENSFCALKKGGFIDTSGDFQVKTMKTKFKQNYDHPEKVDDLVAKCAVKKDTPQDSSSVNNNKSKMKLLLCLVVVSLAALAWAETPRDILRKYHNICKSESGISEDRIDKIRKTKKVDNLEVQRQALCILTKGGYIDSNGDFQVKAMKTQFKENSEDPEYAETPQQKLRQYSDACLSVSGVSQESLRKVRNREHVDDPKLWEHAVCIVQKGEFIDSNGDFLVDNIKTKFKQDYDHPEKVDDLVAKCAVKKDTLQNTCFEFVKCIHRNRSKAQSPLVKLRKYSDPCKSESGATEEILHKAGNYEHLNDPKLGKHAFCILRKAGFIDTNGDFQVETMKTTLKDNSDNPEERDRLIAKCAVKKNSPETSSTKLYECFDDNHSSTHLSFLPEGGRAAEAFQSLFSHIDGYGVDGCGRKVLTTINRKMKLLHSLVVVSLVAAAWAETPRGKLNKYHTICKNESGVSEDLLNSARKFKKVEDPKLQKHALCLLVQDGYIDSSGDFQVETMKTKFKEGSDNPEDVDKFVDKCAVKKDTSLASSSKFIECLLEYYPS
;
A
#
# COMPACT_ATOMS: atom_id res chain seq x y z
N MET A 1 26.00 51.25 -2.33
CA MET A 1 26.02 50.70 -3.71
C MET A 1 26.53 49.25 -3.84
N LYS A 2 27.45 48.74 -3.01
CA LYS A 2 27.98 47.36 -3.16
C LYS A 2 27.06 46.23 -2.63
N VAL A 3 26.11 46.54 -1.73
CA VAL A 3 25.13 45.57 -1.20
C VAL A 3 23.92 45.38 -2.13
N LEU A 4 23.54 46.40 -2.89
CA LEU A 4 22.47 46.33 -3.91
C LEU A 4 22.90 45.59 -5.19
N LEU A 5 24.19 45.63 -5.53
CA LEU A 5 24.75 44.88 -6.68
C LEU A 5 24.80 43.36 -6.41
N CYS A 6 24.96 42.94 -5.16
CA CYS A 6 24.95 41.52 -4.80
C CYS A 6 23.54 40.91 -4.81
N LEU A 7 22.50 41.68 -4.45
CA LEU A 7 21.12 41.18 -4.48
C LEU A 7 20.54 41.09 -5.90
N VAL A 8 20.98 41.94 -6.83
CA VAL A 8 20.61 41.85 -8.25
C VAL A 8 21.34 40.69 -8.94
N VAL A 9 22.59 40.40 -8.58
CA VAL A 9 23.32 39.23 -9.08
C VAL A 9 22.79 37.92 -8.48
N ILE A 10 22.41 37.89 -7.20
CA ILE A 10 21.76 36.72 -6.59
C ILE A 10 20.32 36.54 -7.15
N GLY A 11 19.58 37.62 -7.43
CA GLY A 11 18.29 37.56 -8.10
C GLY A 11 18.36 37.05 -9.54
N LEU A 12 19.40 37.43 -10.30
CA LEU A 12 19.65 36.92 -11.66
C LEU A 12 20.21 35.48 -11.68
N VAL A 13 20.96 35.07 -10.64
CA VAL A 13 21.44 33.68 -10.49
C VAL A 13 20.31 32.73 -10.06
N VAL A 14 19.34 33.20 -9.26
CA VAL A 14 18.15 32.43 -8.90
C VAL A 14 17.17 32.32 -10.08
N ALA A 15 17.06 33.35 -10.93
CA ALA A 15 16.30 33.26 -12.18
C ALA A 15 16.98 32.36 -13.25
N ALA A 16 18.31 32.23 -13.24
CA ALA A 16 19.05 31.38 -14.17
C ALA A 16 19.05 29.88 -13.80
N TYR A 17 18.61 29.50 -12.60
CA TYR A 17 18.51 28.11 -12.12
C TYR A 17 17.06 27.58 -12.00
N ALA A 18 16.08 28.33 -12.49
CA ALA A 18 14.66 27.94 -12.43
C ALA A 18 14.26 26.87 -13.47
N GLU A 19 15.07 26.61 -14.50
CA GLU A 19 14.85 25.47 -15.38
C GLU A 19 15.65 24.27 -14.85
N THR A 20 14.95 23.29 -14.28
CA THR A 20 15.56 22.03 -13.87
C THR A 20 16.35 21.43 -15.05
N PRO A 21 17.49 20.73 -14.82
CA PRO A 21 18.22 20.02 -15.88
C PRO A 21 17.30 19.09 -16.69
N LEU A 22 16.22 18.63 -16.09
CA LEU A 22 15.19 17.78 -16.69
C LEU A 22 14.43 18.46 -17.82
N GLU A 23 13.98 19.70 -17.60
CA GLU A 23 13.12 20.39 -18.54
C GLU A 23 13.86 20.67 -19.86
N LYS A 24 15.15 21.00 -19.76
CA LYS A 24 16.03 21.13 -20.93
C LYS A 24 16.21 19.80 -21.65
N VAL A 25 16.38 18.69 -20.92
CA VAL A 25 16.49 17.35 -21.53
C VAL A 25 15.19 16.95 -22.23
N ARG A 26 14.02 17.23 -21.64
CA ARG A 26 12.71 16.99 -22.27
C ARG A 26 12.52 17.83 -23.52
N LYS A 27 12.75 19.16 -23.44
CA LYS A 27 12.71 20.07 -24.60
C LYS A 27 13.64 19.61 -25.72
N HIS A 28 14.86 19.14 -25.40
CA HIS A 28 15.77 18.58 -26.39
C HIS A 28 15.27 17.27 -26.99
N SER A 29 14.78 16.35 -26.16
CA SER A 29 14.22 15.06 -26.60
C SER A 29 13.03 15.24 -27.54
N ASP A 30 12.06 16.08 -27.16
CA ASP A 30 10.85 16.30 -27.98
C ASP A 30 11.19 16.96 -29.32
N SER A 31 12.07 17.97 -29.28
CA SER A 31 12.53 18.64 -30.49
C SER A 31 13.34 17.70 -31.40
N CYS A 32 14.15 16.79 -30.83
CA CYS A 32 14.92 15.82 -31.60
C CYS A 32 14.05 14.68 -32.15
N ARG A 33 12.99 14.29 -31.43
CA ARG A 33 12.00 13.33 -31.93
C ARG A 33 11.32 13.87 -33.18
N SER A 34 10.89 15.14 -33.15
CA SER A 34 10.28 15.80 -34.31
C SER A 34 11.24 15.95 -35.49
N GLN A 35 12.53 16.19 -35.25
CA GLN A 35 13.53 16.32 -36.32
C GLN A 35 13.90 14.98 -36.97
N SER A 36 14.07 13.94 -36.17
CA SER A 36 14.46 12.61 -36.65
C SER A 36 13.29 11.81 -37.23
N GLY A 37 12.06 12.11 -36.80
CA GLY A 37 10.86 11.34 -37.17
C GLY A 37 10.87 9.91 -36.62
N VAL A 38 11.63 9.63 -35.56
CA VAL A 38 11.65 8.33 -34.87
C VAL A 38 10.29 8.07 -34.21
N SER A 39 9.78 6.84 -34.32
CA SER A 39 8.49 6.47 -33.73
C SER A 39 8.60 6.22 -32.22
N ASP A 40 7.48 6.39 -31.51
CA ASP A 40 7.43 6.11 -30.07
C ASP A 40 7.66 4.63 -29.75
N ASP A 41 7.28 3.71 -30.65
CA ASP A 41 7.58 2.28 -30.52
C ASP A 41 9.09 2.01 -30.56
N VAL A 42 9.81 2.58 -31.53
CA VAL A 42 11.28 2.43 -31.64
C VAL A 42 11.96 3.00 -30.40
N LEU A 43 11.50 4.13 -29.87
CA LEU A 43 12.01 4.70 -28.62
C LEU A 43 11.71 3.81 -27.40
N ALA A 44 10.52 3.24 -27.31
CA ALA A 44 10.14 2.36 -26.19
C ALA A 44 10.98 1.07 -26.19
N ARG A 45 11.17 0.46 -27.35
CA ARG A 45 12.00 -0.74 -27.55
C ARG A 45 13.47 -0.47 -27.28
N ALA A 46 13.99 0.68 -27.73
CA ALA A 46 15.35 1.12 -27.40
C ALA A 46 15.56 1.32 -25.89
N ARG A 47 14.57 1.90 -25.18
CA ARG A 47 14.61 2.05 -23.71
C ARG A 47 14.59 0.71 -22.97
N LYS A 48 13.98 -0.33 -23.55
CA LYS A 48 14.02 -1.71 -23.04
C LYS A 48 15.35 -2.42 -23.32
N GLY A 49 16.28 -1.77 -24.03
CA GLY A 49 17.59 -2.34 -24.36
C GLY A 49 17.58 -3.26 -25.58
N GLU A 50 16.51 -3.24 -26.40
CA GLU A 50 16.50 -3.96 -27.67
C GLU A 50 17.54 -3.36 -28.62
N ASN A 51 18.24 -4.22 -29.37
CA ASN A 51 19.21 -3.78 -30.36
C ASN A 51 18.49 -3.36 -31.65
N LEU A 52 18.36 -2.05 -31.86
CA LEU A 52 17.69 -1.48 -33.03
C LEU A 52 18.71 -0.72 -33.87
N ASP A 53 18.99 -1.22 -35.07
CA ASP A 53 19.78 -0.49 -36.07
C ASP A 53 18.85 0.38 -36.93
N ASP A 54 18.19 1.34 -36.28
CA ASP A 54 17.24 2.26 -36.92
C ASP A 54 17.92 3.61 -37.23
N PRO A 55 17.98 4.06 -38.50
CA PRO A 55 18.62 5.33 -38.87
C PRO A 55 18.01 6.55 -38.18
N LYS A 56 16.70 6.56 -37.92
CA LYS A 56 16.01 7.67 -37.23
C LYS A 56 16.32 7.67 -35.74
N LEU A 57 16.48 6.50 -35.12
CA LEU A 57 16.95 6.39 -33.74
C LEU A 57 18.39 6.91 -33.58
N LYS A 58 19.28 6.64 -34.55
CA LYS A 58 20.63 7.20 -34.56
C LYS A 58 20.61 8.73 -34.69
N GLU A 59 19.80 9.25 -35.61
CA GLU A 59 19.64 10.70 -35.79
C GLU A 59 19.05 11.37 -34.55
N ASN A 60 18.05 10.75 -33.90
CA ASN A 60 17.47 11.23 -32.65
C ASN A 60 18.52 11.31 -31.53
N SER A 61 19.35 10.27 -31.41
CA SER A 61 20.42 10.19 -30.40
C SER A 61 21.50 11.23 -30.64
N PHE A 62 21.90 11.42 -31.90
CA PHE A 62 22.85 12.46 -32.30
C PHE A 62 22.34 13.85 -31.96
N CYS A 63 21.10 14.16 -32.36
CA CYS A 63 20.47 15.45 -32.06
C CYS A 63 20.41 15.73 -30.55
N ALA A 64 20.01 14.73 -29.74
CA ALA A 64 19.89 14.89 -28.30
C ALA A 64 21.26 15.16 -27.63
N LEU A 65 22.29 14.40 -28.01
CA LEU A 65 23.64 14.59 -27.49
C LEU A 65 24.25 15.93 -27.94
N LYS A 66 23.97 16.35 -29.16
CA LYS A 66 24.46 17.62 -29.72
C LYS A 66 23.84 18.81 -28.99
N LYS A 67 22.52 18.81 -28.79
CA LYS A 67 21.83 19.86 -28.01
C LYS A 67 22.25 19.87 -26.54
N GLY A 68 22.55 18.70 -25.98
CA GLY A 68 23.10 18.57 -24.62
C GLY A 68 24.54 19.09 -24.46
N GLY A 69 25.23 19.39 -25.57
CA GLY A 69 26.63 19.81 -25.61
C GLY A 69 27.62 18.69 -25.33
N PHE A 70 27.22 17.42 -25.56
CA PHE A 70 28.05 16.24 -25.32
C PHE A 70 28.82 15.77 -26.55
N ILE A 71 28.33 16.09 -27.75
CA ILE A 71 28.96 15.80 -29.04
C ILE A 71 28.82 17.03 -29.93
N ASP A 72 29.78 17.27 -30.82
CA ASP A 72 29.67 18.36 -31.81
C ASP A 72 29.12 17.87 -33.16
N THR A 73 29.18 18.74 -34.18
CA THR A 73 28.70 18.44 -35.53
C THR A 73 29.51 17.35 -36.25
N SER A 74 30.78 17.16 -35.90
CA SER A 74 31.65 16.14 -36.51
C SER A 74 31.59 14.79 -35.81
N GLY A 75 30.78 14.67 -34.75
CA GLY A 75 30.69 13.46 -33.97
C GLY A 75 31.78 13.35 -32.89
N ASP A 76 32.50 14.43 -32.61
CA ASP A 76 33.52 14.44 -31.57
C ASP A 76 32.90 14.72 -30.20
N PHE A 77 33.16 13.81 -29.25
CA PHE A 77 32.64 13.92 -27.91
C PHE A 77 33.35 15.02 -27.12
N GLN A 78 32.57 15.88 -26.49
CA GLN A 78 33.03 16.95 -25.60
C GLN A 78 33.36 16.35 -24.21
N VAL A 79 34.42 15.54 -24.16
CA VAL A 79 34.82 14.72 -22.99
C VAL A 79 34.92 15.55 -21.70
N LYS A 80 35.45 16.78 -21.77
CA LYS A 80 35.53 17.68 -20.61
C LYS A 80 34.13 18.04 -20.09
N THR A 81 33.21 18.38 -20.99
CA THR A 81 31.80 18.69 -20.66
C THR A 81 31.08 17.48 -20.08
N MET A 82 31.27 16.29 -20.67
CA MET A 82 30.71 15.03 -20.14
C MET A 82 31.19 14.75 -18.72
N LYS A 83 32.50 14.83 -18.47
CA LYS A 83 33.09 14.60 -17.14
C LYS A 83 32.57 15.58 -16.10
N THR A 84 32.52 16.87 -16.43
CA THR A 84 32.00 17.91 -15.53
C THR A 84 30.53 17.64 -15.18
N LYS A 85 29.68 17.42 -16.19
CA LYS A 85 28.24 17.18 -15.97
C LYS A 85 27.94 15.87 -15.25
N PHE A 86 28.70 14.81 -15.51
CA PHE A 86 28.53 13.53 -14.81
C PHE A 86 29.03 13.59 -13.38
N LYS A 87 30.18 14.22 -13.09
CA LYS A 87 30.68 14.38 -11.71
C LYS A 87 29.73 15.21 -10.84
N GLN A 88 29.00 16.16 -11.43
CA GLN A 88 27.99 16.94 -10.72
C GLN A 88 26.73 16.13 -10.34
N ASN A 89 26.45 15.03 -11.04
CA ASN A 89 25.17 14.32 -10.95
C ASN A 89 25.29 12.81 -10.64
N TYR A 90 26.49 12.32 -10.33
CA TYR A 90 26.75 10.89 -10.10
C TYR A 90 27.37 10.68 -8.72
N ASP A 91 26.82 9.73 -7.95
CA ASP A 91 27.22 9.45 -6.56
C ASP A 91 28.66 8.90 -6.43
N HIS A 92 29.28 8.50 -7.54
CA HIS A 92 30.64 7.98 -7.61
C HIS A 92 31.49 8.79 -8.61
N PRO A 93 31.79 10.07 -8.33
CA PRO A 93 32.50 10.95 -9.24
C PRO A 93 33.88 10.43 -9.65
N GLU A 94 34.49 9.56 -8.83
CA GLU A 94 35.76 8.88 -9.10
C GLU A 94 35.67 7.88 -10.26
N LYS A 95 34.49 7.33 -10.56
CA LYS A 95 34.29 6.37 -11.67
C LYS A 95 33.97 7.05 -13.00
N VAL A 96 33.72 8.36 -13.00
CA VAL A 96 33.26 9.09 -14.19
C VAL A 96 34.32 9.13 -15.28
N ASP A 97 35.59 9.24 -14.93
CA ASP A 97 36.68 9.31 -15.91
C ASP A 97 36.78 8.00 -16.72
N ASP A 98 36.75 6.87 -16.02
CA ASP A 98 36.68 5.53 -16.61
C ASP A 98 35.44 5.31 -17.47
N LEU A 99 34.31 5.86 -17.02
CA LEU A 99 33.04 5.77 -17.69
C LEU A 99 33.09 6.48 -19.04
N VAL A 100 33.49 7.76 -19.02
CA VAL A 100 33.57 8.59 -20.22
C VAL A 100 34.59 8.02 -21.21
N ALA A 101 35.74 7.53 -20.74
CA ALA A 101 36.76 6.92 -21.60
C ALA A 101 36.24 5.69 -22.36
N LYS A 102 35.40 4.86 -21.74
CA LYS A 102 34.80 3.67 -22.39
C LYS A 102 33.67 4.01 -23.35
N CYS A 103 33.08 5.19 -23.20
CA CYS A 103 31.80 5.57 -23.76
C CYS A 103 31.91 6.56 -24.93
N ALA A 104 32.84 7.52 -24.83
CA ALA A 104 33.04 8.58 -25.81
C ALA A 104 33.95 8.11 -26.97
N VAL A 105 33.48 7.11 -27.73
CA VAL A 105 34.23 6.55 -28.87
C VAL A 105 33.67 7.09 -30.18
N LYS A 106 34.48 7.90 -30.88
CA LYS A 106 34.16 8.36 -32.24
C LYS A 106 34.10 7.17 -33.20
N LYS A 107 33.11 7.17 -34.09
CA LYS A 107 32.93 6.22 -35.20
C LYS A 107 32.93 6.98 -36.54
N ASP A 108 32.72 6.24 -37.62
CA ASP A 108 32.82 6.75 -39.00
C ASP A 108 31.85 7.90 -39.29
N THR A 109 30.66 7.88 -38.68
CA THR A 109 29.67 8.96 -38.81
C THR A 109 29.31 9.56 -37.45
N PRO A 110 28.85 10.83 -37.39
CA PRO A 110 28.35 11.43 -36.15
C PRO A 110 27.14 10.67 -35.56
N GLN A 111 26.26 10.16 -36.42
CA GLN A 111 25.12 9.32 -36.06
C GLN A 111 25.56 7.98 -35.48
N ASP A 112 26.61 7.37 -36.03
CA ASP A 112 27.15 6.13 -35.47
C ASP A 112 27.94 6.38 -34.17
N SER A 113 28.61 7.52 -34.04
CA SER A 113 29.29 7.91 -32.80
C SER A 113 28.29 8.03 -31.63
N SER A 114 27.09 8.52 -31.93
CA SER A 114 25.98 8.64 -30.97
C SER A 114 25.09 7.40 -30.86
N SER A 115 25.25 6.40 -31.75
CA SER A 115 24.43 5.18 -31.75
C SER A 115 24.87 4.19 -30.67
N VAL A 116 23.88 3.69 -29.94
CA VAL A 116 24.06 2.68 -28.89
C VAL A 116 24.15 1.29 -29.51
N ASN A 117 25.18 1.04 -30.31
CA ASN A 117 25.36 -0.25 -30.98
C ASN A 117 26.07 -1.27 -30.06
N ASN A 118 25.41 -2.40 -29.83
CA ASN A 118 25.75 -3.47 -28.89
C ASN A 118 26.98 -4.28 -29.35
N ASN A 119 28.19 -3.75 -29.16
CA ASN A 119 29.35 -4.61 -28.98
C ASN A 119 29.43 -4.97 -27.49
N LYS A 120 29.68 -6.23 -27.12
CA LYS A 120 29.51 -6.79 -25.75
C LYS A 120 30.24 -6.00 -24.64
N SER A 121 31.28 -5.24 -24.99
CA SER A 121 32.02 -4.33 -24.10
C SER A 121 31.35 -2.96 -23.87
N LYS A 122 30.35 -2.61 -24.70
CA LYS A 122 29.55 -1.37 -24.68
C LYS A 122 28.20 -1.51 -23.98
N MET A 123 27.87 -2.68 -23.42
CA MET A 123 26.74 -2.84 -22.49
C MET A 123 26.90 -1.94 -21.24
N LYS A 124 28.14 -1.49 -20.95
CA LYS A 124 28.42 -0.44 -19.97
C LYS A 124 28.00 0.96 -20.42
N LEU A 125 28.09 1.28 -21.73
CA LEU A 125 27.65 2.56 -22.30
C LEU A 125 26.13 2.63 -22.41
N LEU A 126 25.46 1.51 -22.74
CA LEU A 126 24.00 1.41 -22.65
C LEU A 126 23.58 1.54 -21.18
N LEU A 127 24.32 0.95 -20.23
CA LEU A 127 24.14 1.25 -18.81
C LEU A 127 24.47 2.71 -18.45
N CYS A 128 25.36 3.43 -19.13
CA CYS A 128 25.61 4.86 -18.89
C CYS A 128 24.52 5.76 -19.42
N LEU A 129 24.07 5.54 -20.64
CA LEU A 129 23.01 6.33 -21.26
C LEU A 129 21.66 5.94 -20.68
N VAL A 130 21.44 4.68 -20.31
CA VAL A 130 20.29 4.25 -19.51
C VAL A 130 20.45 4.70 -18.06
N VAL A 131 21.62 4.85 -17.45
CA VAL A 131 21.75 5.49 -16.12
C VAL A 131 21.63 7.01 -16.19
N VAL A 132 21.97 7.66 -17.30
CA VAL A 132 21.83 9.12 -17.49
C VAL A 132 20.43 9.49 -17.97
N SER A 133 19.79 8.65 -18.78
CA SER A 133 18.41 8.76 -19.22
C SER A 133 17.44 8.15 -18.21
N LEU A 134 17.77 7.12 -17.43
CA LEU A 134 17.01 6.73 -16.24
C LEU A 134 17.35 7.62 -15.06
N ALA A 135 18.51 8.29 -14.98
CA ALA A 135 18.62 9.42 -14.09
C ALA A 135 17.64 10.48 -14.58
N ALA A 136 17.76 10.99 -15.81
CA ALA A 136 16.89 12.03 -16.37
C ALA A 136 15.41 11.62 -16.59
N LEU A 137 15.03 10.35 -16.46
CA LEU A 137 13.63 9.89 -16.45
C LEU A 137 13.19 9.55 -15.02
N ALA A 138 14.09 9.10 -14.13
CA ALA A 138 13.86 9.06 -12.68
C ALA A 138 13.91 10.44 -12.02
N TRP A 139 14.11 11.51 -12.80
CA TRP A 139 13.93 12.90 -12.38
C TRP A 139 12.61 13.50 -12.90
N ALA A 140 11.67 12.73 -13.48
CA ALA A 140 10.28 13.02 -13.09
C ALA A 140 10.31 12.91 -11.56
N GLU A 141 10.13 14.01 -10.83
CA GLU A 141 10.23 14.04 -9.37
C GLU A 141 9.42 12.86 -8.84
N THR A 142 10.08 11.75 -8.52
CA THR A 142 9.35 10.58 -8.07
C THR A 142 8.74 10.96 -6.73
N PRO A 143 7.60 10.39 -6.31
CA PRO A 143 7.10 10.61 -4.96
C PRO A 143 8.20 10.43 -3.89
N ARG A 144 9.20 9.60 -4.17
CA ARG A 144 10.41 9.39 -3.37
C ARG A 144 11.35 10.60 -3.30
N ASP A 145 11.57 11.34 -4.38
CA ASP A 145 12.48 12.50 -4.38
C ASP A 145 11.81 13.73 -3.76
N ILE A 146 10.52 13.89 -3.97
CA ILE A 146 9.68 14.87 -3.27
C ILE A 146 9.68 14.57 -1.76
N LEU A 147 9.43 13.33 -1.36
CA LEU A 147 9.49 12.91 0.04
C LEU A 147 10.90 13.05 0.63
N ARG A 148 11.97 12.75 -0.13
CA ARG A 148 13.36 12.93 0.35
C ARG A 148 13.70 14.39 0.53
N LYS A 149 13.27 15.27 -0.38
CA LYS A 149 13.41 16.72 -0.28
C LYS A 149 12.70 17.25 0.96
N TYR A 150 11.43 16.89 1.16
CA TYR A 150 10.71 17.27 2.38
C TYR A 150 11.31 16.64 3.62
N HIS A 151 11.77 15.39 3.57
CA HIS A 151 12.44 14.74 4.69
C HIS A 151 13.70 15.52 5.12
N ASN A 152 14.53 15.95 4.16
CA ASN A 152 15.74 16.72 4.45
C ASN A 152 15.43 18.12 5.01
N ILE A 153 14.43 18.81 4.43
CA ILE A 153 13.95 20.10 4.94
C ILE A 153 13.44 19.92 6.38
N CYS A 154 12.53 18.97 6.58
CA CYS A 154 11.87 18.73 7.85
C CYS A 154 12.79 18.15 8.92
N LYS A 155 13.84 17.43 8.53
CA LYS A 155 14.91 17.01 9.44
C LYS A 155 15.63 18.22 10.03
N SER A 156 15.96 19.21 9.19
CA SER A 156 16.59 20.45 9.67
C SER A 156 15.66 21.29 10.56
N GLU A 157 14.36 21.34 10.22
CA GLU A 157 13.36 22.10 11.00
C GLU A 157 12.98 21.41 12.32
N SER A 158 12.98 20.06 12.37
CA SER A 158 12.61 19.30 13.58
C SER A 158 13.76 19.06 14.56
N GLY A 159 15.01 19.25 14.13
CA GLY A 159 16.21 19.03 14.96
C GLY A 159 16.53 17.56 15.25
N ILE A 160 15.87 16.61 14.59
CA ILE A 160 16.08 15.18 14.80
C ILE A 160 17.39 14.71 14.14
N SER A 161 18.24 14.00 14.89
CA SER A 161 19.50 13.45 14.36
C SER A 161 19.27 12.18 13.54
N GLU A 162 20.16 11.91 12.58
CA GLU A 162 20.02 10.71 11.71
C GLU A 162 20.13 9.41 12.50
N ASP A 163 20.99 9.37 13.52
CA ASP A 163 21.13 8.22 14.42
C ASP A 163 19.82 7.93 15.17
N ARG A 164 19.07 8.97 15.52
CA ARG A 164 17.74 8.83 16.15
C ARG A 164 16.72 8.28 15.17
N ILE A 165 16.68 8.82 13.94
CA ILE A 165 15.80 8.31 12.87
C ILE A 165 16.07 6.81 12.64
N ASP A 166 17.35 6.41 12.58
CA ASP A 166 17.74 5.01 12.39
C ASP A 166 17.40 4.13 13.59
N LYS A 167 17.48 4.65 14.81
CA LYS A 167 17.04 3.95 16.03
C LYS A 167 15.52 3.70 16.00
N ILE A 168 14.73 4.69 15.59
CA ILE A 168 13.27 4.60 15.46
C ILE A 168 12.87 3.58 14.39
N ARG A 169 13.54 3.58 13.22
CA ARG A 169 13.32 2.57 12.17
C ARG A 169 13.50 1.14 12.68
N LYS A 170 14.42 0.94 13.63
CA LYS A 170 14.74 -0.38 14.21
C LYS A 170 13.80 -0.80 15.33
N THR A 171 13.30 0.13 16.14
CA THR A 171 12.51 -0.18 17.34
C THR A 171 11.00 -0.28 17.11
N LYS A 172 10.47 0.19 15.96
CA LYS A 172 9.03 0.21 15.60
C LYS A 172 8.09 0.89 16.62
N LYS A 173 8.61 1.55 17.67
CA LYS A 173 7.84 2.37 18.61
C LYS A 173 7.83 3.83 18.14
N VAL A 174 6.64 4.41 17.97
CA VAL A 174 6.43 5.77 17.45
C VAL A 174 5.66 6.61 18.48
N ASP A 175 6.30 6.82 19.63
CA ASP A 175 5.84 7.62 20.76
C ASP A 175 6.75 8.84 21.00
N ASN A 176 7.55 9.24 19.99
CA ASN A 176 8.47 10.37 20.09
C ASN A 176 7.93 11.62 19.37
N LEU A 177 7.73 12.70 20.15
CA LEU A 177 7.27 14.03 19.71
C LEU A 177 8.06 14.59 18.51
N GLU A 178 9.37 14.30 18.41
CA GLU A 178 10.21 14.75 17.29
C GLU A 178 9.87 14.06 15.98
N VAL A 179 9.50 12.78 16.01
CA VAL A 179 9.05 12.03 14.82
C VAL A 179 7.72 12.55 14.34
N GLN A 180 6.84 12.92 15.28
CA GLN A 180 5.55 13.53 14.95
C GLN A 180 5.75 14.90 14.31
N ARG A 181 6.67 15.72 14.82
CA ARG A 181 7.04 17.01 14.21
C ARG A 181 7.63 16.83 12.81
N GLN A 182 8.50 15.84 12.62
CA GLN A 182 9.09 15.54 11.33
C GLN A 182 8.03 15.06 10.32
N ALA A 183 7.12 14.17 10.73
CA ALA A 183 6.03 13.67 9.90
C ALA A 183 5.04 14.78 9.54
N LEU A 184 4.63 15.60 10.52
CA LEU A 184 3.74 16.74 10.30
C LEU A 184 4.35 17.73 9.31
N CYS A 185 5.64 18.06 9.46
CA CYS A 185 6.34 18.91 8.51
C CYS A 185 6.34 18.32 7.09
N ILE A 186 6.62 17.02 6.94
CA ILE A 186 6.63 16.38 5.61
C ILE A 186 5.24 16.46 4.96
N LEU A 187 4.19 16.21 5.75
CA LEU A 187 2.80 16.24 5.29
C LEU A 187 2.35 17.66 4.93
N THR A 188 2.72 18.66 5.71
CA THR A 188 2.40 20.07 5.43
C THR A 188 3.16 20.59 4.21
N LYS A 189 4.46 20.32 4.10
CA LYS A 189 5.26 20.78 2.94
C LYS A 189 4.86 20.05 1.65
N GLY A 190 4.38 18.82 1.75
CA GLY A 190 3.81 18.05 0.64
C GLY A 190 2.39 18.45 0.24
N GLY A 191 1.75 19.39 0.96
CA GLY A 191 0.39 19.83 0.69
C GLY A 191 -0.67 18.78 1.02
N TYR A 192 -0.31 17.73 1.76
CA TYR A 192 -1.23 16.69 2.22
C TYR A 192 -2.07 17.16 3.40
N ILE A 193 -1.51 18.09 4.19
CA ILE A 193 -2.14 18.70 5.35
C ILE A 193 -1.93 20.21 5.24
N ASP A 194 -2.93 21.02 5.58
CA ASP A 194 -2.78 22.48 5.63
C ASP A 194 -2.12 22.95 6.95
N SER A 195 -2.02 24.27 7.13
CA SER A 195 -1.48 24.87 8.36
C SER A 195 -2.33 24.61 9.61
N ASN A 196 -3.58 24.15 9.44
CA ASN A 196 -4.50 23.85 10.53
C ASN A 196 -4.46 22.38 10.95
N GLY A 197 -3.72 21.53 10.23
CA GLY A 197 -3.69 20.10 10.49
C GLY A 197 -4.75 19.30 9.72
N ASP A 198 -5.49 19.92 8.81
CA ASP A 198 -6.56 19.26 8.05
C ASP A 198 -6.04 18.61 6.77
N PHE A 199 -6.42 17.34 6.54
CA PHE A 199 -6.02 16.59 5.36
C PHE A 199 -6.69 17.11 4.09
N GLN A 200 -5.87 17.44 3.09
CA GLN A 200 -6.31 17.91 1.79
C GLN A 200 -6.58 16.71 0.86
N VAL A 201 -7.70 16.03 1.07
CA VAL A 201 -8.10 14.80 0.32
C VAL A 201 -8.14 15.02 -1.20
N LYS A 202 -8.46 16.23 -1.67
CA LYS A 202 -8.39 16.58 -3.10
C LYS A 202 -6.95 16.60 -3.61
N ALA A 203 -6.00 17.17 -2.86
CA ALA A 203 -4.59 17.18 -3.23
C ALA A 203 -4.01 15.76 -3.27
N MET A 204 -4.40 14.91 -2.30
CA MET A 204 -4.06 13.49 -2.32
C MET A 204 -4.62 12.81 -3.57
N LYS A 205 -5.93 12.93 -3.84
CA LYS A 205 -6.57 12.29 -5.00
C LYS A 205 -6.01 12.77 -6.34
N THR A 206 -5.71 14.06 -6.48
CA THR A 206 -5.11 14.61 -7.70
C THR A 206 -3.70 14.06 -7.91
N GLN A 207 -2.84 14.07 -6.89
CA GLN A 207 -1.51 13.47 -7.00
C GLN A 207 -1.55 11.95 -7.23
N PHE A 208 -2.52 11.22 -6.67
CA PHE A 208 -2.68 9.79 -6.97
C PHE A 208 -3.24 9.53 -8.37
N LYS A 209 -4.13 10.38 -8.89
CA LYS A 209 -4.73 10.25 -10.23
C LYS A 209 -3.73 10.60 -11.33
N GLU A 210 -2.95 11.66 -11.17
CA GLU A 210 -1.91 12.06 -12.13
C GLU A 210 -0.77 11.03 -12.24
N ASN A 211 -0.55 10.23 -11.18
CA ASN A 211 0.43 9.14 -11.19
C ASN A 211 -0.13 7.77 -11.64
N SER A 212 -1.44 7.68 -11.94
CA SER A 212 -2.10 6.43 -12.37
C SER A 212 -2.05 6.19 -13.88
N GLU A 213 -1.52 7.14 -14.66
CA GLU A 213 -1.31 7.01 -16.12
C GLU A 213 0.07 6.43 -16.47
N ASP A 214 0.87 6.04 -15.47
CA ASP A 214 2.16 5.36 -15.64
C ASP A 214 1.95 3.83 -15.83
N PRO A 215 2.45 3.19 -16.90
CA PRO A 215 2.25 1.76 -17.19
C PRO A 215 2.76 0.78 -16.11
N GLU A 216 3.46 1.25 -15.08
CA GLU A 216 3.92 0.44 -13.94
C GLU A 216 2.81 0.14 -12.90
N TYR A 217 1.65 0.83 -12.96
CA TYR A 217 0.50 0.62 -12.06
C TYR A 217 -0.76 0.08 -12.79
N ALA A 218 -0.60 -0.98 -13.57
CA ALA A 218 -1.75 -1.68 -14.17
C ALA A 218 -2.63 -2.32 -13.08
N GLU A 219 -3.95 -2.10 -13.14
CA GLU A 219 -4.94 -2.75 -12.25
C GLU A 219 -4.75 -4.27 -12.25
N THR A 220 -4.80 -4.89 -11.07
CA THR A 220 -4.67 -6.35 -11.00
C THR A 220 -5.88 -7.00 -11.66
N PRO A 221 -5.72 -8.17 -12.29
CA PRO A 221 -6.87 -8.80 -12.95
C PRO A 221 -7.99 -9.21 -11.96
N GLN A 222 -7.66 -9.45 -10.68
CA GLN A 222 -8.67 -9.65 -9.63
C GLN A 222 -9.46 -8.37 -9.34
N GLN A 223 -8.82 -7.19 -9.40
CA GLN A 223 -9.53 -5.90 -9.33
C GLN A 223 -10.46 -5.72 -10.53
N LYS A 224 -10.00 -6.05 -11.75
CA LYS A 224 -10.84 -6.00 -12.95
C LYS A 224 -12.03 -6.96 -12.88
N LEU A 225 -11.82 -8.18 -12.38
CA LEU A 225 -12.91 -9.15 -12.21
C LEU A 225 -13.96 -8.66 -11.20
N ARG A 226 -13.54 -8.00 -10.11
CA ARG A 226 -14.46 -7.37 -9.15
C ARG A 226 -15.25 -6.24 -9.81
N GLN A 227 -14.57 -5.35 -10.56
CA GLN A 227 -15.24 -4.29 -11.31
C GLN A 227 -16.26 -4.84 -12.33
N TYR A 228 -15.92 -5.93 -13.02
CA TYR A 228 -16.87 -6.60 -13.93
C TYR A 228 -18.05 -7.19 -13.16
N SER A 229 -17.80 -7.85 -12.03
CA SER A 229 -18.85 -8.38 -11.14
C SER A 229 -19.81 -7.30 -10.68
N ASP A 230 -19.30 -6.16 -10.21
CA ASP A 230 -20.11 -5.04 -9.73
C ASP A 230 -20.92 -4.39 -10.86
N ALA A 231 -20.28 -4.22 -12.03
CA ALA A 231 -20.96 -3.72 -13.22
C ALA A 231 -22.03 -4.69 -13.75
N CYS A 232 -21.81 -6.00 -13.64
CA CYS A 232 -22.77 -7.01 -14.09
C CYS A 232 -23.88 -7.27 -13.08
N LEU A 233 -23.66 -7.01 -11.79
CA LEU A 233 -24.67 -7.07 -10.75
C LEU A 233 -25.82 -6.09 -11.03
N SER A 234 -25.50 -4.86 -11.44
CA SER A 234 -26.51 -3.84 -11.76
C SER A 234 -27.31 -4.15 -13.04
N VAL A 235 -26.70 -4.85 -14.01
CA VAL A 235 -27.35 -5.23 -15.27
C VAL A 235 -28.23 -6.46 -15.12
N SER A 236 -27.70 -7.52 -14.49
CA SER A 236 -28.39 -8.81 -14.37
C SER A 236 -29.48 -8.80 -13.29
N GLY A 237 -29.34 -7.97 -12.25
CA GLY A 237 -30.25 -7.98 -11.10
C GLY A 237 -30.26 -9.31 -10.34
N VAL A 238 -29.20 -10.12 -10.49
CA VAL A 238 -29.04 -11.41 -9.78
C VAL A 238 -28.96 -11.16 -8.28
N SER A 239 -29.59 -12.03 -7.49
CA SER A 239 -29.56 -11.88 -6.04
C SER A 239 -28.17 -12.23 -5.47
N GLN A 240 -27.77 -11.56 -4.37
CA GLN A 240 -26.57 -11.92 -3.64
C GLN A 240 -26.62 -13.36 -3.11
N GLU A 241 -27.82 -13.87 -2.81
CA GLU A 241 -28.02 -15.27 -2.37
C GLU A 241 -27.68 -16.26 -3.49
N SER A 242 -28.14 -16.02 -4.72
CA SER A 242 -27.84 -16.84 -5.89
C SER A 242 -26.33 -16.89 -6.16
N LEU A 243 -25.65 -15.74 -6.13
CA LEU A 243 -24.19 -15.66 -6.26
C LEU A 243 -23.45 -16.41 -5.14
N ARG A 244 -23.98 -16.36 -3.91
CA ARG A 244 -23.41 -17.07 -2.77
C ARG A 244 -23.52 -18.59 -2.94
N LYS A 245 -24.69 -19.10 -3.35
CA LYS A 245 -24.90 -20.52 -3.62
C LYS A 245 -23.96 -21.03 -4.73
N VAL A 246 -23.77 -20.26 -5.81
CA VAL A 246 -22.77 -20.58 -6.86
C VAL A 246 -21.35 -20.64 -6.31
N ARG A 247 -20.97 -19.66 -5.50
CA ARG A 247 -19.66 -19.60 -4.84
C ARG A 247 -19.43 -20.85 -3.96
N ASN A 248 -20.49 -21.33 -3.32
CA ASN A 248 -20.51 -22.54 -2.50
C ASN A 248 -20.65 -23.85 -3.30
N ARG A 249 -20.72 -23.78 -4.64
CA ARG A 249 -20.94 -24.93 -5.54
C ARG A 249 -22.29 -25.63 -5.35
N GLU A 250 -23.27 -24.92 -4.79
CA GLU A 250 -24.64 -25.39 -4.69
C GLU A 250 -25.34 -25.25 -6.06
N HIS A 251 -26.36 -26.08 -6.29
CA HIS A 251 -27.19 -25.95 -7.47
C HIS A 251 -28.08 -24.71 -7.33
N VAL A 252 -28.05 -23.85 -8.34
CA VAL A 252 -28.88 -22.65 -8.42
C VAL A 252 -29.56 -22.64 -9.76
N ASP A 253 -30.88 -22.64 -9.73
CA ASP A 253 -31.72 -22.44 -10.90
C ASP A 253 -32.29 -21.02 -10.86
N ASP A 254 -31.49 -20.07 -11.34
CA ASP A 254 -31.83 -18.64 -11.39
C ASP A 254 -31.49 -18.10 -12.79
N PRO A 255 -32.48 -17.77 -13.64
CA PRO A 255 -32.23 -17.23 -14.97
C PRO A 255 -31.37 -15.95 -14.97
N LYS A 256 -31.45 -15.14 -13.91
CA LYS A 256 -30.64 -13.91 -13.79
C LYS A 256 -29.15 -14.22 -13.59
N LEU A 257 -28.83 -15.39 -13.06
CA LEU A 257 -27.46 -15.86 -12.93
C LEU A 257 -26.85 -16.20 -14.29
N TRP A 258 -27.66 -16.65 -15.25
CA TRP A 258 -27.20 -16.87 -16.63
C TRP A 258 -26.89 -15.56 -17.32
N GLU A 259 -27.75 -14.55 -17.16
CA GLU A 259 -27.50 -13.18 -17.65
C GLU A 259 -26.26 -12.55 -17.00
N HIS A 260 -26.06 -12.79 -15.70
CA HIS A 260 -24.84 -12.37 -15.00
C HIS A 260 -23.59 -13.04 -15.60
N ALA A 261 -23.64 -14.34 -15.90
CA ALA A 261 -22.54 -15.07 -16.52
C ALA A 261 -22.22 -14.53 -17.92
N VAL A 262 -23.24 -14.25 -18.75
CA VAL A 262 -23.04 -13.64 -20.08
C VAL A 262 -22.31 -12.31 -19.96
N CYS A 263 -22.78 -11.41 -19.07
CA CYS A 263 -22.15 -10.11 -18.86
C CYS A 263 -20.68 -10.23 -18.46
N ILE A 264 -20.33 -11.15 -17.55
CA ILE A 264 -18.95 -11.35 -17.08
C ILE A 264 -18.06 -11.87 -18.21
N VAL A 265 -18.51 -12.87 -18.95
CA VAL A 265 -17.72 -13.49 -20.02
C VAL A 265 -17.51 -12.50 -21.19
N GLN A 266 -18.50 -11.68 -21.51
CA GLN A 266 -18.38 -10.63 -22.52
C GLN A 266 -17.46 -9.48 -22.08
N LYS A 267 -17.61 -8.96 -20.85
CA LYS A 267 -16.70 -7.92 -20.31
C LYS A 267 -15.26 -8.42 -20.18
N GLY A 268 -15.08 -9.71 -19.91
CA GLY A 268 -13.78 -10.37 -19.91
C GLY A 268 -13.16 -10.51 -21.30
N GLU A 269 -13.91 -10.25 -22.38
CA GLU A 269 -13.52 -10.50 -23.78
C GLU A 269 -13.14 -11.96 -24.00
N PHE A 270 -13.87 -12.86 -23.35
CA PHE A 270 -13.66 -14.32 -23.46
C PHE A 270 -14.53 -14.94 -24.55
N ILE A 271 -15.57 -14.26 -24.97
CA ILE A 271 -16.51 -14.70 -25.99
C ILE A 271 -16.83 -13.54 -26.93
N ASP A 272 -17.01 -13.84 -28.21
CA ASP A 272 -17.45 -12.85 -29.19
C ASP A 272 -18.99 -12.70 -29.22
N SER A 273 -19.49 -11.84 -30.11
CA SER A 273 -20.93 -11.64 -30.30
C SER A 273 -21.66 -12.86 -30.88
N ASN A 274 -20.95 -13.82 -31.47
CA ASN A 274 -21.50 -15.04 -32.07
C ASN A 274 -21.54 -16.20 -31.07
N GLY A 275 -21.07 -15.98 -29.84
CA GLY A 275 -20.97 -16.99 -28.80
C GLY A 275 -19.78 -17.92 -28.98
N ASP A 276 -18.76 -17.52 -29.73
CA ASP A 276 -17.52 -18.27 -29.92
C ASP A 276 -16.45 -17.81 -28.93
N PHE A 277 -15.81 -18.76 -28.25
CA PHE A 277 -14.78 -18.45 -27.25
C PHE A 277 -13.51 -17.91 -27.91
N LEU A 278 -13.05 -16.76 -27.42
CA LEU A 278 -11.77 -16.16 -27.77
C LEU A 278 -10.67 -16.85 -26.96
N VAL A 279 -10.34 -18.08 -27.35
CA VAL A 279 -9.42 -18.99 -26.62
C VAL A 279 -8.09 -18.34 -26.25
N ASP A 280 -7.49 -17.57 -27.17
CA ASP A 280 -6.21 -16.89 -26.92
C ASP A 280 -6.33 -15.79 -25.87
N ASN A 281 -7.45 -15.05 -25.84
CA ASN A 281 -7.73 -14.06 -24.81
C ASN A 281 -7.91 -14.73 -23.45
N ILE A 282 -8.65 -15.84 -23.38
CA ILE A 282 -8.84 -16.60 -22.14
C ILE A 282 -7.50 -17.09 -21.63
N LYS A 283 -6.68 -17.73 -22.47
CA LYS A 283 -5.36 -18.24 -22.09
C LYS A 283 -4.43 -17.13 -21.62
N THR A 284 -4.38 -16.01 -22.34
CA THR A 284 -3.53 -14.87 -21.98
C THR A 284 -3.90 -14.30 -20.62
N LYS A 285 -5.19 -14.03 -20.41
CA LYS A 285 -5.69 -13.45 -19.14
C LYS A 285 -5.56 -14.46 -17.98
N PHE A 286 -5.83 -15.75 -18.22
CA PHE A 286 -5.70 -16.76 -17.18
C PHE A 286 -4.24 -17.05 -16.83
N LYS A 287 -3.32 -17.11 -17.79
CA LYS A 287 -1.87 -17.33 -17.51
C LYS A 287 -1.26 -16.20 -16.67
N GLN A 288 -1.83 -15.00 -16.70
CA GLN A 288 -1.45 -13.89 -15.82
C GLN A 288 -1.93 -14.07 -14.37
N ASP A 289 -2.96 -14.89 -14.14
CA ASP A 289 -3.75 -14.95 -12.90
C ASP A 289 -3.77 -16.28 -12.17
N TYR A 290 -3.17 -17.29 -12.79
CA TYR A 290 -3.27 -18.66 -12.35
C TYR A 290 -1.93 -19.08 -11.74
N ASP A 291 -1.97 -19.60 -10.51
CA ASP A 291 -0.78 -20.08 -9.79
C ASP A 291 -0.06 -21.23 -10.53
N HIS A 292 -0.79 -21.87 -11.45
CA HIS A 292 -0.34 -22.95 -12.33
C HIS A 292 -0.56 -22.59 -13.81
N PRO A 293 0.18 -21.63 -14.37
CA PRO A 293 -0.01 -21.17 -15.75
C PRO A 293 0.12 -22.31 -16.78
N GLU A 294 0.83 -23.39 -16.43
CA GLU A 294 0.96 -24.61 -17.22
C GLU A 294 -0.35 -25.41 -17.35
N LYS A 295 -1.28 -25.29 -16.39
CA LYS A 295 -2.58 -25.99 -16.41
C LYS A 295 -3.67 -25.20 -17.15
N VAL A 296 -3.38 -23.97 -17.56
CA VAL A 296 -4.38 -23.10 -18.20
C VAL A 296 -4.81 -23.67 -19.55
N ASP A 297 -3.91 -24.26 -20.33
CA ASP A 297 -4.25 -24.82 -21.63
C ASP A 297 -5.24 -25.99 -21.50
N ASP A 298 -5.04 -26.90 -20.54
CA ASP A 298 -5.96 -27.99 -20.23
C ASP A 298 -7.31 -27.50 -19.69
N LEU A 299 -7.28 -26.49 -18.82
CA LEU A 299 -8.49 -25.88 -18.26
C LEU A 299 -9.36 -25.25 -19.36
N VAL A 300 -8.74 -24.50 -20.27
CA VAL A 300 -9.44 -23.85 -21.38
C VAL A 300 -9.98 -24.89 -22.35
N ALA A 301 -9.18 -25.91 -22.71
CA ALA A 301 -9.63 -27.01 -23.56
C ALA A 301 -10.84 -27.75 -22.96
N LYS A 302 -10.87 -27.91 -21.63
CA LYS A 302 -11.97 -28.58 -20.93
C LYS A 302 -13.23 -27.73 -20.80
N CYS A 303 -13.08 -26.41 -20.62
CA CYS A 303 -14.18 -25.56 -20.19
C CYS A 303 -14.75 -24.65 -21.28
N ALA A 304 -13.96 -24.25 -22.28
CA ALA A 304 -14.41 -23.39 -23.38
C ALA A 304 -15.20 -24.20 -24.43
N VAL A 305 -16.33 -24.77 -24.02
CA VAL A 305 -17.20 -25.61 -24.87
C VAL A 305 -18.49 -24.87 -25.18
N LYS A 306 -18.68 -24.51 -26.46
CA LYS A 306 -19.92 -23.87 -26.95
C LYS A 306 -21.13 -24.78 -26.71
N LYS A 307 -22.23 -24.19 -26.24
CA LYS A 307 -23.52 -24.84 -26.00
C LYS A 307 -24.56 -24.35 -27.00
N ASP A 308 -25.79 -24.82 -26.84
CA ASP A 308 -26.95 -24.50 -27.66
C ASP A 308 -27.32 -23.01 -27.63
N THR A 309 -27.18 -22.36 -26.47
CA THR A 309 -27.46 -20.92 -26.29
C THR A 309 -26.24 -20.18 -25.76
N LEU A 310 -26.19 -18.86 -25.98
CA LEU A 310 -25.16 -18.00 -25.41
C LEU A 310 -25.18 -18.04 -23.88
N GLN A 311 -26.38 -18.02 -23.28
CA GLN A 311 -26.60 -18.16 -21.84
C GLN A 311 -25.99 -19.46 -21.30
N ASN A 312 -26.34 -20.61 -21.90
CA ASN A 312 -25.80 -21.90 -21.47
C ASN A 312 -24.30 -22.00 -21.69
N THR A 313 -23.79 -21.41 -22.79
CA THR A 313 -22.35 -21.38 -23.11
C THR A 313 -21.58 -20.64 -22.02
N CYS A 314 -21.99 -19.41 -21.69
CA CYS A 314 -21.35 -18.60 -20.66
C CYS A 314 -21.51 -19.21 -19.27
N PHE A 315 -22.69 -19.73 -18.94
CA PHE A 315 -22.96 -20.31 -17.63
C PHE A 315 -22.18 -21.61 -17.38
N GLU A 316 -22.17 -22.53 -18.33
CA GLU A 316 -21.40 -23.77 -18.21
C GLU A 316 -19.90 -23.52 -18.25
N PHE A 317 -19.43 -22.52 -19.00
CA PHE A 317 -18.04 -22.08 -18.96
C PHE A 317 -17.65 -21.61 -17.55
N VAL A 318 -18.40 -20.66 -16.97
CA VAL A 318 -18.14 -20.15 -15.61
C VAL A 318 -18.19 -21.28 -14.58
N LYS A 319 -19.19 -22.18 -14.65
CA LYS A 319 -19.28 -23.36 -13.77
C LYS A 319 -18.10 -24.30 -13.94
N CYS A 320 -17.68 -24.57 -15.17
CA CYS A 320 -16.56 -25.45 -15.45
C CYS A 320 -15.26 -24.85 -14.93
N ILE A 321 -15.00 -23.56 -15.19
CA ILE A 321 -13.85 -22.86 -14.64
C ILE A 321 -13.90 -22.89 -13.11
N HIS A 322 -15.04 -22.62 -12.47
CA HIS A 322 -15.13 -22.66 -11.00
C HIS A 322 -14.90 -24.05 -10.39
N ARG A 323 -15.30 -25.12 -11.10
CA ARG A 323 -15.08 -26.51 -10.69
C ARG A 323 -13.62 -26.95 -10.86
N ASN A 324 -13.01 -26.58 -11.98
CA ASN A 324 -11.69 -27.04 -12.40
C ASN A 324 -10.57 -26.05 -12.10
N ARG A 325 -10.90 -24.84 -11.66
CA ARG A 325 -9.91 -23.91 -11.13
C ARG A 325 -9.28 -24.61 -9.93
N SER A 326 -8.03 -25.03 -10.10
CA SER A 326 -7.16 -25.56 -9.07
C SER A 326 -6.77 -24.41 -8.16
N LYS A 327 -7.75 -23.83 -7.46
CA LYS A 327 -7.44 -23.51 -6.09
C LYS A 327 -7.36 -24.89 -5.45
N ALA A 328 -6.16 -25.31 -5.06
CA ALA A 328 -6.05 -26.16 -3.87
C ALA A 328 -7.12 -25.64 -2.93
N GLN A 329 -8.13 -26.46 -2.61
CA GLN A 329 -9.29 -25.99 -1.86
C GLN A 329 -8.74 -25.42 -0.57
N SER A 330 -8.56 -24.09 -0.52
CA SER A 330 -8.11 -23.46 0.70
C SER A 330 -9.02 -24.04 1.79
N PRO A 331 -8.44 -24.58 2.86
CA PRO A 331 -9.20 -25.25 3.93
C PRO A 331 -10.42 -24.43 4.37
N LEU A 332 -10.34 -23.11 4.19
CA LEU A 332 -11.40 -22.11 4.30
C LEU A 332 -12.69 -22.40 3.52
N VAL A 333 -12.64 -22.98 2.32
CA VAL A 333 -13.85 -23.35 1.57
C VAL A 333 -14.58 -24.48 2.27
N LYS A 334 -13.84 -25.46 2.83
CA LYS A 334 -14.42 -26.52 3.66
C LYS A 334 -14.96 -25.97 4.99
N LEU A 335 -14.40 -24.87 5.48
CA LEU A 335 -14.81 -24.21 6.73
C LEU A 335 -15.99 -23.24 6.53
N ARG A 336 -16.14 -22.68 5.32
CA ARG A 336 -17.26 -21.78 4.95
C ARG A 336 -18.62 -22.44 5.10
N LYS A 337 -18.72 -23.76 4.89
CA LYS A 337 -19.98 -24.52 5.12
C LYS A 337 -20.45 -24.46 6.57
N TYR A 338 -19.56 -24.15 7.51
CA TYR A 338 -19.90 -23.98 8.93
C TYR A 338 -20.25 -22.53 9.29
N SER A 339 -19.98 -21.55 8.41
CA SER A 339 -20.23 -20.14 8.73
C SER A 339 -21.72 -19.90 8.99
N ASP A 340 -22.61 -20.22 8.04
CA ASP A 340 -24.05 -20.00 8.20
C ASP A 340 -24.65 -20.59 9.49
N PRO A 341 -24.50 -21.89 9.81
CA PRO A 341 -25.03 -22.42 11.06
C PRO A 341 -24.39 -21.76 12.28
N CYS A 342 -23.11 -21.39 12.20
CA CYS A 342 -22.43 -20.68 13.27
C CYS A 342 -22.84 -19.22 13.41
N LYS A 343 -23.43 -18.56 12.41
CA LYS A 343 -24.00 -17.21 12.58
C LYS A 343 -25.19 -17.25 13.53
N SER A 344 -26.05 -18.25 13.35
CA SER A 344 -27.21 -18.49 14.22
C SER A 344 -26.79 -18.87 15.64
N GLU A 345 -25.78 -19.75 15.80
CA GLU A 345 -25.28 -20.14 17.13
C GLU A 345 -24.56 -19.01 17.88
N SER A 346 -23.78 -18.18 17.16
CA SER A 346 -22.98 -17.13 17.79
C SER A 346 -23.72 -15.80 17.96
N GLY A 347 -24.81 -15.59 17.21
CA GLY A 347 -25.48 -14.30 17.09
C GLY A 347 -24.66 -13.24 16.33
N ALA A 348 -23.62 -13.64 15.60
CA ALA A 348 -22.82 -12.74 14.78
C ALA A 348 -23.63 -12.25 13.58
N THR A 349 -23.72 -10.93 13.41
CA THR A 349 -24.37 -10.30 12.26
C THR A 349 -23.44 -10.24 11.06
N GLU A 350 -23.98 -10.07 9.86
CA GLU A 350 -23.15 -9.86 8.66
C GLU A 350 -22.23 -8.64 8.79
N GLU A 351 -22.66 -7.61 9.52
CA GLU A 351 -21.84 -6.43 9.79
C GLU A 351 -20.59 -6.78 10.62
N ILE A 352 -20.74 -7.60 11.67
CA ILE A 352 -19.62 -8.05 12.51
C ILE A 352 -18.64 -8.89 11.67
N LEU A 353 -19.16 -9.79 10.83
CA LEU A 353 -18.33 -10.64 9.98
C LEU A 353 -17.62 -9.85 8.87
N HIS A 354 -18.29 -8.86 8.30
CA HIS A 354 -17.71 -7.96 7.31
C HIS A 354 -16.59 -7.11 7.93
N LYS A 355 -16.84 -6.52 9.11
CA LYS A 355 -15.84 -5.77 9.89
C LYS A 355 -14.63 -6.63 10.22
N ALA A 356 -14.87 -7.83 10.72
CA ALA A 356 -13.81 -8.78 11.03
C ALA A 356 -13.02 -9.19 9.76
N GLY A 357 -13.69 -9.29 8.60
CA GLY A 357 -13.03 -9.54 7.32
C GLY A 357 -12.13 -8.40 6.85
N ASN A 358 -12.37 -7.19 7.35
CA ASN A 358 -11.51 -6.02 7.19
C ASN A 358 -10.59 -5.78 8.39
N TYR A 359 -10.42 -6.77 9.28
CA TYR A 359 -9.62 -6.68 10.50
C TYR A 359 -10.11 -5.67 11.55
N GLU A 360 -11.35 -5.22 11.44
CA GLU A 360 -11.99 -4.37 12.43
C GLU A 360 -12.73 -5.22 13.48
N HIS A 361 -12.76 -4.74 14.73
CA HIS A 361 -13.58 -5.35 15.80
C HIS A 361 -13.29 -6.83 16.13
N LEU A 362 -12.02 -7.26 16.05
CA LEU A 362 -11.62 -8.65 16.38
C LEU A 362 -11.93 -9.08 17.82
N ASN A 363 -12.18 -8.11 18.70
CA ASN A 363 -12.54 -8.35 20.11
C ASN A 363 -14.05 -8.46 20.36
N ASP A 364 -14.90 -8.48 19.31
CA ASP A 364 -16.35 -8.67 19.50
C ASP A 364 -16.65 -10.08 20.07
N PRO A 365 -17.35 -10.20 21.22
CA PRO A 365 -17.67 -11.50 21.82
C PRO A 365 -18.44 -12.44 20.89
N LYS A 366 -19.29 -11.91 20.00
CA LYS A 366 -20.05 -12.70 19.02
C LYS A 366 -19.15 -13.21 17.90
N LEU A 367 -18.12 -12.46 17.53
CA LEU A 367 -17.08 -12.93 16.62
C LEU A 367 -16.27 -14.07 17.25
N GLY A 368 -15.89 -13.93 18.53
CA GLY A 368 -15.23 -15.00 19.28
C GLY A 368 -16.03 -16.30 19.31
N LYS A 369 -17.33 -16.20 19.60
CA LYS A 369 -18.26 -17.34 19.54
C LYS A 369 -18.38 -17.91 18.12
N HIS A 370 -18.39 -17.06 17.10
CA HIS A 370 -18.47 -17.49 15.70
C HIS A 370 -17.22 -18.28 15.28
N ALA A 371 -16.04 -17.73 15.58
CA ALA A 371 -14.75 -18.34 15.34
C ALA A 371 -14.66 -19.73 16.01
N PHE A 372 -15.03 -19.79 17.29
CA PHE A 372 -15.05 -21.02 18.06
C PHE A 372 -16.01 -22.05 17.48
N CYS A 373 -17.23 -21.64 17.11
CA CYS A 373 -18.19 -22.54 16.49
C CYS A 373 -17.67 -23.16 15.19
N ILE A 374 -17.03 -22.37 14.32
CA ILE A 374 -16.45 -22.85 13.07
C ILE A 374 -15.33 -23.86 13.34
N LEU A 375 -14.38 -23.52 14.21
CA LEU A 375 -13.25 -24.41 14.53
C LEU A 375 -13.71 -25.69 15.23
N ARG A 376 -14.73 -25.61 16.08
CA ARG A 376 -15.32 -26.78 16.76
C ARG A 376 -16.00 -27.71 15.78
N LYS A 377 -16.83 -27.19 14.86
CA LYS A 377 -17.47 -28.01 13.82
C LYS A 377 -16.46 -28.57 12.80
N ALA A 378 -15.31 -27.92 12.66
CA ALA A 378 -14.19 -28.42 11.89
C ALA A 378 -13.37 -29.51 12.60
N GLY A 379 -13.59 -29.71 13.90
CA GLY A 379 -12.79 -30.60 14.73
C GLY A 379 -11.38 -30.08 15.01
N PHE A 380 -11.14 -28.77 14.85
CA PHE A 380 -9.83 -28.13 15.11
C PHE A 380 -9.64 -27.74 16.57
N ILE A 381 -10.74 -27.53 17.31
CA ILE A 381 -10.73 -27.21 18.73
C ILE A 381 -11.86 -27.96 19.41
N ASP A 382 -11.63 -28.45 20.64
CA ASP A 382 -12.68 -29.09 21.43
C ASP A 382 -13.50 -28.07 22.26
N THR A 383 -14.42 -28.56 23.09
CA THR A 383 -15.25 -27.70 23.94
C THR A 383 -14.47 -26.96 25.03
N ASN A 384 -13.29 -27.45 25.39
CA ASN A 384 -12.43 -26.89 26.43
C ASN A 384 -11.44 -25.86 25.87
N GLY A 385 -11.42 -25.66 24.55
CA GLY A 385 -10.49 -24.77 23.89
C GLY A 385 -9.14 -25.42 23.55
N ASP A 386 -9.04 -26.75 23.63
CA ASP A 386 -7.82 -27.49 23.29
C ASP A 386 -7.78 -27.79 21.78
N PHE A 387 -6.71 -27.34 21.12
CA PHE A 387 -6.53 -27.50 19.68
C PHE A 387 -6.15 -28.93 19.30
N GLN A 388 -6.87 -29.47 18.32
CA GLN A 388 -6.65 -30.79 17.74
C GLN A 388 -5.63 -30.69 16.61
N VAL A 389 -4.36 -30.51 16.98
CA VAL A 389 -3.25 -30.21 16.05
C VAL A 389 -3.12 -31.21 14.90
N GLU A 390 -3.27 -32.51 15.17
CA GLU A 390 -3.17 -33.55 14.11
C GLU A 390 -4.34 -33.48 13.11
N THR A 391 -5.54 -33.13 13.58
CA THR A 391 -6.70 -32.87 12.71
C THR A 391 -6.45 -31.63 11.84
N MET A 392 -5.85 -30.58 12.40
CA MET A 392 -5.43 -29.40 11.65
C MET A 392 -4.40 -29.78 10.58
N LYS A 393 -3.30 -30.45 10.95
CA LYS A 393 -2.26 -30.88 9.99
C LYS A 393 -2.82 -31.70 8.84
N THR A 394 -3.68 -32.68 9.16
CA THR A 394 -4.32 -33.55 8.18
C THR A 394 -5.24 -32.76 7.25
N THR A 395 -6.07 -31.87 7.79
CA THR A 395 -7.02 -31.07 7.00
C THR A 395 -6.32 -30.01 6.15
N LEU A 396 -5.21 -29.48 6.64
CA LEU A 396 -4.38 -28.48 5.95
C LEU A 396 -3.34 -29.11 5.00
N LYS A 397 -3.19 -30.45 4.98
CA LYS A 397 -2.20 -31.19 4.16
C LYS A 397 -2.37 -31.01 2.65
N ASP A 398 -3.61 -30.93 2.18
CA ASP A 398 -3.89 -30.83 0.74
C ASP A 398 -3.55 -29.45 0.14
N ASN A 399 -3.06 -28.49 0.94
CA ASN A 399 -3.00 -27.07 0.59
C ASN A 399 -1.69 -26.38 0.96
N SER A 400 -0.68 -27.14 1.37
CA SER A 400 0.63 -26.58 1.65
C SER A 400 1.66 -27.40 0.90
N ASP A 401 2.33 -26.74 -0.06
CA ASP A 401 3.48 -27.31 -0.77
C ASP A 401 4.68 -27.48 0.17
N ASN A 402 4.62 -26.91 1.39
CA ASN A 402 5.63 -27.00 2.43
C ASN A 402 5.03 -27.49 3.77
N PRO A 403 4.99 -28.82 3.99
CA PRO A 403 4.41 -29.39 5.22
C PRO A 403 5.15 -28.95 6.50
N GLU A 404 6.45 -28.61 6.42
CA GLU A 404 7.23 -28.13 7.56
C GLU A 404 6.80 -26.72 7.98
N GLU A 405 6.58 -25.82 7.02
CA GLU A 405 6.09 -24.48 7.28
C GLU A 405 4.67 -24.51 7.85
N ARG A 406 3.79 -25.36 7.29
CA ARG A 406 2.45 -25.61 7.84
C ARG A 406 2.52 -26.05 9.30
N ASP A 407 3.33 -27.05 9.60
CA ASP A 407 3.43 -27.62 10.95
C ASP A 407 4.01 -26.62 11.93
N ARG A 408 5.00 -25.83 11.50
CA ARG A 408 5.57 -24.73 12.28
C ARG A 408 4.52 -23.66 12.59
N LEU A 409 3.68 -23.29 11.62
CA LEU A 409 2.62 -22.29 11.83
C LEU A 409 1.53 -22.81 12.77
N ILE A 410 1.08 -24.05 12.59
CA ILE A 410 0.11 -24.67 13.51
C ILE A 410 0.69 -24.69 14.94
N ALA A 411 1.93 -25.16 15.12
CA ALA A 411 2.59 -25.19 16.42
C ALA A 411 2.73 -23.80 17.06
N LYS A 412 2.98 -22.77 16.23
CA LYS A 412 3.10 -21.39 16.70
C LYS A 412 1.76 -20.77 17.10
N CYS A 413 0.69 -21.04 16.35
CA CYS A 413 -0.56 -20.32 16.46
C CYS A 413 -1.66 -21.04 17.25
N ALA A 414 -1.63 -22.38 17.30
CA ALA A 414 -2.58 -23.20 18.05
C ALA A 414 -2.30 -23.20 19.55
N VAL A 415 -2.30 -22.01 20.16
CA VAL A 415 -2.01 -21.79 21.58
C VAL A 415 -3.30 -21.49 22.33
N LYS A 416 -3.68 -22.38 23.25
CA LYS A 416 -4.83 -22.20 24.14
C LYS A 416 -4.70 -20.91 24.96
N LYS A 417 -5.79 -20.17 25.05
CA LYS A 417 -5.95 -18.94 25.84
C LYS A 417 -6.96 -19.17 26.97
N ASN A 418 -7.29 -18.10 27.68
CA ASN A 418 -8.20 -18.09 28.83
C ASN A 418 -9.63 -18.58 28.52
N SER A 419 -10.09 -18.50 27.27
CA SER A 419 -11.36 -19.10 26.84
C SER A 419 -11.26 -19.76 25.46
N PRO A 420 -12.17 -20.69 25.12
CA PRO A 420 -12.22 -21.28 23.79
C PRO A 420 -12.47 -20.26 22.68
N GLU A 421 -13.31 -19.24 22.93
CA GLU A 421 -13.57 -18.13 22.01
C GLU A 421 -12.32 -17.28 21.76
N THR A 422 -11.61 -16.93 22.83
CA THR A 422 -10.37 -16.13 22.74
C THR A 422 -9.26 -16.94 22.07
N SER A 423 -9.18 -18.25 22.36
CA SER A 423 -8.23 -19.14 21.67
C SER A 423 -8.51 -19.13 20.17
N SER A 424 -9.78 -19.20 19.79
CA SER A 424 -10.22 -19.24 18.40
C SER A 424 -9.92 -17.95 17.63
N THR A 425 -10.13 -16.78 18.23
CA THR A 425 -9.78 -15.50 17.58
C THR A 425 -8.29 -15.27 17.51
N LYS A 426 -7.54 -15.61 18.57
CA LYS A 426 -6.07 -15.51 18.57
C LYS A 426 -5.40 -16.48 17.61
N LEU A 427 -6.02 -17.63 17.34
CA LEU A 427 -5.57 -18.51 16.27
C LEU A 427 -5.61 -17.79 14.92
N TYR A 428 -6.71 -17.11 14.61
CA TYR A 428 -6.87 -16.37 13.36
C TYR A 428 -5.92 -15.18 13.24
N GLU A 429 -5.84 -14.35 14.27
CA GLU A 429 -4.87 -13.25 14.32
C GLU A 429 -3.44 -13.75 14.09
N CYS A 430 -3.05 -14.84 14.76
CA CYS A 430 -1.71 -15.39 14.61
C CYS A 430 -1.45 -15.95 13.20
N PHE A 431 -2.41 -16.67 12.61
CA PHE A 431 -2.24 -17.14 11.24
C PHE A 431 -2.08 -15.96 10.29
N ASP A 432 -2.92 -14.93 10.41
CA ASP A 432 -2.85 -13.73 9.58
C ASP A 432 -1.50 -12.99 9.72
N ASP A 433 -1.07 -12.73 10.96
CA ASP A 433 0.22 -12.08 11.27
C ASP A 433 1.44 -12.83 10.73
N ASN A 434 1.29 -14.15 10.51
CA ASN A 434 2.36 -15.03 10.05
C ASN A 434 2.18 -15.50 8.62
N HIS A 435 1.15 -15.03 7.91
CA HIS A 435 0.86 -15.51 6.57
C HIS A 435 1.53 -14.71 5.47
N SER A 436 2.17 -15.49 4.60
CA SER A 436 2.55 -15.06 3.27
C SER A 436 2.31 -16.07 2.14
N SER A 437 1.80 -17.27 2.47
CA SER A 437 1.63 -18.34 1.48
C SER A 437 0.58 -19.41 1.84
N THR A 438 -0.06 -19.38 2.99
CA THR A 438 -1.11 -20.34 3.36
C THR A 438 -2.41 -19.59 3.66
N HIS A 439 -3.48 -19.82 2.90
CA HIS A 439 -4.72 -19.06 3.07
C HIS A 439 -5.55 -19.64 4.23
N LEU A 440 -5.58 -18.96 5.38
CA LEU A 440 -6.49 -19.19 6.52
C LEU A 440 -7.29 -17.90 6.93
N SER A 441 -7.84 -17.14 5.98
CA SER A 441 -8.82 -16.06 6.24
C SER A 441 -10.30 -16.51 6.14
N PHE A 442 -10.99 -16.63 7.27
CA PHE A 442 -12.33 -17.23 7.39
C PHE A 442 -13.52 -16.32 7.06
N LEU A 443 -13.25 -15.06 6.75
CA LEU A 443 -14.24 -13.98 6.67
C LEU A 443 -14.41 -13.50 5.22
N PRO A 444 -15.56 -12.89 4.87
CA PRO A 444 -15.81 -12.44 3.49
C PRO A 444 -14.68 -11.53 2.99
N GLU A 445 -14.19 -11.81 1.78
CA GLU A 445 -12.95 -11.27 1.20
C GLU A 445 -12.93 -9.74 1.04
N GLY A 446 -12.57 -9.02 2.11
CA GLY A 446 -12.13 -7.63 2.10
C GLY A 446 -10.62 -7.53 2.29
N GLY A 447 -9.92 -6.84 1.39
CA GLY A 447 -8.52 -6.43 1.57
C GLY A 447 -7.43 -7.45 1.21
N ARG A 448 -7.00 -7.49 -0.06
CA ARG A 448 -5.74 -8.13 -0.48
C ARG A 448 -4.84 -7.10 -1.16
N ALA A 449 -3.96 -6.48 -0.37
CA ALA A 449 -2.83 -5.69 -0.87
C ALA A 449 -1.46 -6.29 -0.46
N ALA A 450 -1.44 -7.31 0.41
CA ALA A 450 -0.21 -7.90 0.95
C ALA A 450 0.35 -9.08 0.11
N GLU A 451 -0.47 -9.69 -0.75
CA GLU A 451 -0.12 -10.97 -1.44
C GLU A 451 0.90 -10.83 -2.58
N ALA A 452 1.17 -9.62 -3.09
CA ALA A 452 2.15 -9.40 -4.16
C ALA A 452 3.62 -9.47 -3.69
N PHE A 453 3.87 -9.43 -2.37
CA PHE A 453 5.21 -9.16 -1.85
C PHE A 453 6.05 -10.40 -1.49
N GLN A 454 5.42 -11.57 -1.31
CA GLN A 454 6.11 -12.75 -0.75
C GLN A 454 6.30 -13.93 -1.71
N SER A 455 5.54 -13.99 -2.81
CA SER A 455 5.85 -14.87 -3.95
C SER A 455 7.25 -14.61 -4.54
N LEU A 456 7.77 -13.37 -4.37
CA LEU A 456 9.09 -12.95 -4.81
C LEU A 456 10.27 -13.53 -3.98
N PHE A 457 10.02 -14.13 -2.81
CA PHE A 457 11.09 -14.62 -1.93
C PHE A 457 11.32 -16.14 -1.96
N SER A 458 10.32 -16.96 -2.31
CA SER A 458 10.42 -18.42 -2.23
C SER A 458 11.10 -19.09 -3.44
N HIS A 459 11.47 -18.34 -4.49
CA HIS A 459 12.13 -18.88 -5.68
C HIS A 459 13.67 -18.79 -5.68
N ILE A 460 14.31 -18.37 -4.58
CA ILE A 460 15.75 -18.04 -4.58
C ILE A 460 16.68 -19.13 -4.03
N ASP A 461 16.19 -20.14 -3.30
CA ASP A 461 17.08 -21.11 -2.64
C ASP A 461 17.41 -22.39 -3.46
N GLY A 462 17.13 -22.40 -4.77
CA GLY A 462 17.30 -23.59 -5.62
C GLY A 462 18.55 -23.66 -6.52
N TYR A 463 19.34 -22.60 -6.66
CA TYR A 463 20.45 -22.59 -7.63
C TYR A 463 21.79 -22.22 -7.00
N GLY A 464 22.68 -23.22 -6.91
CA GLY A 464 24.09 -23.01 -6.61
C GLY A 464 24.77 -22.22 -7.72
N VAL A 465 25.27 -21.02 -7.41
CA VAL A 465 26.04 -20.19 -8.34
C VAL A 465 27.22 -19.52 -7.61
N ASP A 466 28.41 -19.68 -8.18
CA ASP A 466 29.70 -19.22 -7.67
C ASP A 466 29.86 -17.69 -7.59
N GLY A 467 30.65 -17.26 -6.60
CA GLY A 467 31.56 -16.10 -6.58
C GLY A 467 31.02 -14.66 -6.74
N CYS A 468 30.14 -14.39 -7.72
CA CYS A 468 29.76 -13.03 -8.10
C CYS A 468 28.34 -12.63 -7.63
N GLY A 469 27.47 -13.60 -7.31
CA GLY A 469 26.09 -13.36 -6.85
C GLY A 469 25.96 -12.69 -5.48
N ARG A 470 26.96 -12.86 -4.61
CA ARG A 470 26.93 -12.40 -3.20
C ARG A 470 26.96 -10.86 -3.04
N LYS A 471 27.49 -10.12 -4.03
CA LYS A 471 27.54 -8.63 -4.04
C LYS A 471 26.30 -7.97 -4.64
N VAL A 472 25.58 -8.66 -5.53
CA VAL A 472 24.32 -8.17 -6.12
C VAL A 472 23.16 -8.37 -5.14
N LEU A 473 23.14 -9.50 -4.42
CA LEU A 473 22.16 -9.76 -3.35
C LEU A 473 22.22 -8.71 -2.23
N THR A 474 23.40 -8.18 -1.88
CA THR A 474 23.54 -7.15 -0.83
C THR A 474 23.00 -5.79 -1.25
N THR A 475 23.02 -5.45 -2.54
CA THR A 475 22.41 -4.20 -3.07
C THR A 475 20.90 -4.33 -3.20
N ILE A 476 20.39 -5.50 -3.58
CA ILE A 476 18.95 -5.81 -3.63
C ILE A 476 18.34 -5.82 -2.21
N ASN A 477 19.05 -6.39 -1.23
CA ASN A 477 18.63 -6.40 0.18
C ASN A 477 18.60 -4.98 0.81
N ARG A 478 19.43 -4.04 0.30
CA ARG A 478 19.42 -2.62 0.71
C ARG A 478 18.25 -1.83 0.11
N LYS A 479 17.84 -2.16 -1.13
CA LYS A 479 16.66 -1.58 -1.80
C LYS A 479 15.34 -2.09 -1.23
N MET A 480 15.27 -3.35 -0.77
CA MET A 480 14.08 -3.91 -0.11
C MET A 480 13.83 -3.38 1.31
N LYS A 481 14.89 -3.03 2.07
CA LYS A 481 14.74 -2.30 3.35
C LYS A 481 14.14 -0.89 3.20
N LEU A 482 14.22 -0.29 2.01
CA LEU A 482 13.70 1.04 1.69
C LEU A 482 12.24 1.02 1.20
N LEU A 483 11.80 -0.04 0.52
CA LEU A 483 10.37 -0.27 0.25
C LEU A 483 9.59 -0.56 1.54
N HIS A 484 10.21 -1.31 2.46
CA HIS A 484 9.71 -1.49 3.83
C HIS A 484 9.43 -0.15 4.52
N SER A 485 10.30 0.85 4.39
CA SER A 485 10.10 2.17 5.02
C SER A 485 8.92 2.97 4.43
N LEU A 486 8.64 2.85 3.13
CA LEU A 486 7.51 3.55 2.46
C LEU A 486 6.16 2.90 2.79
N VAL A 487 6.10 1.56 2.79
CA VAL A 487 4.92 0.81 3.24
C VAL A 487 4.69 1.02 4.74
N VAL A 488 5.75 1.10 5.55
CA VAL A 488 5.67 1.51 6.96
C VAL A 488 5.15 2.94 7.10
N VAL A 489 5.47 3.90 6.23
CA VAL A 489 4.91 5.27 6.32
C VAL A 489 3.41 5.31 5.97
N SER A 490 2.96 4.55 4.97
CA SER A 490 1.53 4.43 4.62
C SER A 490 0.73 3.65 5.66
N LEU A 491 1.30 2.55 6.20
CA LEU A 491 0.73 1.81 7.33
C LEU A 491 0.79 2.63 8.63
N VAL A 492 1.80 3.49 8.83
CA VAL A 492 1.87 4.42 9.97
C VAL A 492 0.83 5.53 9.83
N ALA A 493 0.47 5.97 8.61
CA ALA A 493 -0.63 6.92 8.39
C ALA A 493 -2.02 6.31 8.63
N ALA A 494 -2.24 5.07 8.18
CA ALA A 494 -3.47 4.30 8.47
C ALA A 494 -3.57 3.92 9.97
N ALA A 495 -2.47 3.42 10.55
CA ALA A 495 -2.36 3.18 11.98
C ALA A 495 -2.47 4.49 12.78
N TRP A 496 -2.00 5.63 12.26
CA TRP A 496 -2.18 6.94 12.92
C TRP A 496 -3.64 7.31 13.05
N ALA A 497 -4.48 7.07 12.02
CA ALA A 497 -5.91 7.30 12.08
C ALA A 497 -6.60 6.42 13.15
N GLU A 498 -6.05 5.25 13.43
CA GLU A 498 -6.56 4.28 14.40
C GLU A 498 -5.93 4.38 15.79
N THR A 499 -4.79 5.06 15.93
CA THR A 499 -4.17 5.34 17.24
C THR A 499 -5.07 6.21 18.13
N PRO A 500 -4.88 6.21 19.46
CA PRO A 500 -5.57 7.14 20.36
C PRO A 500 -5.48 8.60 19.89
N ARG A 501 -4.35 9.00 19.28
CA ARG A 501 -4.17 10.35 18.70
C ARG A 501 -5.00 10.59 17.44
N GLY A 502 -5.18 9.60 16.57
CA GLY A 502 -6.05 9.72 15.38
C GLY A 502 -7.52 9.87 15.72
N LYS A 503 -8.01 9.05 16.66
CA LYS A 503 -9.37 9.18 17.21
C LYS A 503 -9.59 10.54 17.85
N LEU A 504 -8.64 11.00 18.66
CA LEU A 504 -8.71 12.31 19.31
C LEU A 504 -8.77 13.46 18.29
N ASN A 505 -7.99 13.42 17.20
CA ASN A 505 -8.06 14.42 16.13
C ASN A 505 -9.45 14.46 15.47
N LYS A 506 -10.02 13.29 15.17
CA LYS A 506 -11.38 13.20 14.62
C LYS A 506 -12.42 13.80 15.56
N TYR A 507 -12.36 13.46 16.85
CA TYR A 507 -13.26 14.04 17.86
C TYR A 507 -13.04 15.54 18.02
N HIS A 508 -11.79 16.00 17.97
CA HIS A 508 -11.45 17.41 18.05
C HIS A 508 -12.09 18.22 16.92
N THR A 509 -12.03 17.75 15.66
CA THR A 509 -12.68 18.43 14.53
C THR A 509 -14.20 18.50 14.72
N ILE A 510 -14.84 17.39 15.11
CA ILE A 510 -16.30 17.35 15.35
C ILE A 510 -16.67 18.33 16.47
N CYS A 511 -15.98 18.22 17.61
CA CYS A 511 -16.28 19.00 18.79
C CYS A 511 -15.94 20.48 18.63
N LYS A 512 -14.98 20.84 17.77
CA LYS A 512 -14.68 22.24 17.44
C LYS A 512 -15.84 22.87 16.66
N ASN A 513 -16.39 22.13 15.70
CA ASN A 513 -17.54 22.58 14.91
C ASN A 513 -18.80 22.70 15.77
N GLU A 514 -19.07 21.73 16.65
CA GLU A 514 -20.25 21.76 17.53
C GLU A 514 -20.18 22.84 18.62
N SER A 515 -18.99 23.08 19.17
CA SER A 515 -18.81 24.08 20.23
C SER A 515 -18.69 25.50 19.69
N GLY A 516 -18.23 25.65 18.45
CA GLY A 516 -17.90 26.95 17.86
C GLY A 516 -16.70 27.64 18.53
N VAL A 517 -15.86 26.87 19.24
CA VAL A 517 -14.64 27.39 19.90
C VAL A 517 -13.63 27.85 18.85
N SER A 518 -12.99 29.00 19.08
CA SER A 518 -11.97 29.52 18.17
C SER A 518 -10.64 28.79 18.36
N GLU A 519 -9.81 28.77 17.32
CA GLU A 519 -8.47 28.18 17.40
C GLU A 519 -7.58 28.93 18.42
N ASP A 520 -7.76 30.24 18.58
CA ASP A 520 -7.04 31.04 19.58
C ASP A 520 -7.36 30.64 21.02
N LEU A 521 -8.63 30.31 21.29
CA LEU A 521 -9.06 29.79 22.60
C LEU A 521 -8.47 28.39 22.85
N LEU A 522 -8.49 27.51 21.84
CA LEU A 522 -7.87 26.19 21.94
C LEU A 522 -6.35 26.28 22.17
N ASN A 523 -5.66 27.18 21.46
CA ASN A 523 -4.23 27.41 21.63
C ASN A 523 -3.88 28.03 22.99
N SER A 524 -4.77 28.86 23.55
CA SER A 524 -4.61 29.38 24.90
C SER A 524 -4.80 28.29 25.95
N ALA A 525 -5.78 27.42 25.77
CA ALA A 525 -6.03 26.26 26.64
C ALA A 525 -4.86 25.27 26.62
N ARG A 526 -4.27 24.99 25.44
CA ARG A 526 -3.05 24.16 25.30
C ARG A 526 -1.84 24.71 26.06
N LYS A 527 -1.81 26.01 26.35
CA LYS A 527 -0.75 26.67 27.15
C LYS A 527 -1.05 26.70 28.64
N PHE A 528 -1.99 25.87 29.11
CA PHE A 528 -2.40 25.80 30.51
C PHE A 528 -2.92 27.13 31.09
N LYS A 529 -3.34 28.06 30.23
CA LYS A 529 -4.01 29.27 30.71
C LYS A 529 -5.45 28.90 31.03
N LYS A 530 -5.86 29.14 32.28
CA LYS A 530 -7.26 29.01 32.68
C LYS A 530 -8.09 29.99 31.86
N VAL A 531 -8.98 29.46 31.03
CA VAL A 531 -9.88 30.26 30.18
C VAL A 531 -11.29 29.80 30.48
N GLU A 532 -12.05 30.65 31.19
CA GLU A 532 -13.45 30.42 31.49
C GLU A 532 -14.30 30.88 30.29
N ASP A 533 -14.26 30.11 29.20
CA ASP A 533 -15.04 30.36 28.00
C ASP A 533 -16.10 29.25 27.79
N PRO A 534 -17.40 29.58 27.68
CA PRO A 534 -18.46 28.57 27.53
C PRO A 534 -18.30 27.67 26.30
N LYS A 535 -17.69 28.16 25.21
CA LYS A 535 -17.44 27.36 23.99
C LYS A 535 -16.29 26.39 24.23
N LEU A 536 -15.26 26.80 24.98
CA LEU A 536 -14.19 25.90 25.39
C LEU A 536 -14.71 24.80 26.33
N GLN A 537 -15.60 25.14 27.27
CA GLN A 537 -16.25 24.15 28.15
C GLN A 537 -17.13 23.16 27.35
N LYS A 538 -17.87 23.67 26.35
CA LYS A 538 -18.67 22.84 25.44
C LYS A 538 -17.79 21.92 24.58
N HIS A 539 -16.64 22.40 24.14
CA HIS A 539 -15.65 21.59 23.41
C HIS A 539 -15.10 20.46 24.28
N ALA A 540 -14.71 20.78 25.52
CA ALA A 540 -14.25 19.81 26.51
C ALA A 540 -15.28 18.73 26.80
N LEU A 541 -16.54 19.11 27.04
CA LEU A 541 -17.64 18.16 27.26
C LEU A 541 -17.81 17.23 26.06
N CYS A 542 -17.85 17.79 24.84
CA CYS A 542 -17.99 16.98 23.63
C CYS A 542 -16.87 15.95 23.48
N LEU A 543 -15.60 16.32 23.73
CA LEU A 543 -14.48 15.39 23.64
C LEU A 543 -14.62 14.22 24.63
N LEU A 544 -14.98 14.52 25.89
CA LEU A 544 -15.14 13.48 26.91
C LEU A 544 -16.34 12.57 26.64
N VAL A 545 -17.42 13.09 26.05
CA VAL A 545 -18.58 12.30 25.62
C VAL A 545 -18.23 11.39 24.44
N GLN A 546 -17.52 11.91 23.43
CA GLN A 546 -17.08 11.13 22.27
C GLN A 546 -16.14 9.99 22.65
N ASP A 547 -15.30 10.20 23.67
CA ASP A 547 -14.41 9.16 24.19
C ASP A 547 -15.09 8.26 25.26
N GLY A 548 -16.35 8.53 25.60
CA GLY A 548 -17.14 7.74 26.55
C GLY A 548 -16.67 7.83 28.01
N TYR A 549 -15.99 8.91 28.39
CA TYR A 549 -15.57 9.15 29.77
C TYR A 549 -16.65 9.79 30.63
N ILE A 550 -17.53 10.57 30.01
CA ILE A 550 -18.66 11.23 30.66
C ILE A 550 -19.88 11.08 29.77
N ASP A 551 -21.07 10.98 30.34
CA ASP A 551 -22.30 11.08 29.56
C ASP A 551 -22.78 12.53 29.42
N SER A 552 -23.88 12.74 28.70
CA SER A 552 -24.44 14.08 28.47
C SER A 552 -25.00 14.73 29.74
N SER A 553 -25.33 13.95 30.78
CA SER A 553 -25.76 14.43 32.11
C SER A 553 -24.60 14.84 33.00
N GLY A 554 -23.36 14.50 32.63
CA GLY A 554 -22.18 14.82 33.41
C GLY A 554 -21.75 13.71 34.38
N ASP A 555 -22.27 12.49 34.23
CA ASP A 555 -21.87 11.33 35.01
C ASP A 555 -20.65 10.65 34.39
N PHE A 556 -19.60 10.46 35.19
CA PHE A 556 -18.35 9.85 34.73
C PHE A 556 -18.42 8.33 34.69
N GLN A 557 -17.93 7.76 33.60
CA GLN A 557 -17.75 6.32 33.40
C GLN A 557 -16.41 5.88 34.00
N VAL A 558 -16.32 5.91 35.33
CA VAL A 558 -15.07 5.74 36.10
C VAL A 558 -14.29 4.47 35.72
N GLU A 559 -14.97 3.34 35.58
CA GLU A 559 -14.32 2.07 35.19
C GLU A 559 -13.77 2.10 33.76
N THR A 560 -14.50 2.73 32.83
CA THR A 560 -14.03 2.96 31.45
C THR A 560 -12.80 3.86 31.44
N MET A 561 -12.79 4.92 32.24
CA MET A 561 -11.66 5.83 32.39
C MET A 561 -10.44 5.09 32.95
N LYS A 562 -10.58 4.38 34.07
CA LYS A 562 -9.49 3.60 34.68
C LYS A 562 -8.89 2.61 33.69
N THR A 563 -9.74 1.88 32.96
CA THR A 563 -9.28 0.91 31.95
C THR A 563 -8.47 1.60 30.85
N LYS A 564 -9.03 2.64 30.20
CA LYS A 564 -8.38 3.35 29.09
C LYS A 564 -7.10 4.09 29.51
N PHE A 565 -7.09 4.73 30.68
CA PHE A 565 -5.89 5.42 31.17
C PHE A 565 -4.78 4.43 31.58
N LYS A 566 -5.13 3.26 32.15
CA LYS A 566 -4.14 2.20 32.47
C LYS A 566 -3.48 1.62 31.21
N GLU A 567 -4.22 1.49 30.11
CA GLU A 567 -3.66 1.04 28.83
C GLU A 567 -2.58 2.00 28.27
N GLY A 568 -2.64 3.29 28.62
CA GLY A 568 -1.73 4.33 28.15
C GLY A 568 -0.74 4.88 29.19
N SER A 569 -0.73 4.37 30.42
CA SER A 569 0.10 4.89 31.52
C SER A 569 1.27 3.96 31.82
N ASP A 570 2.46 4.55 32.01
CA ASP A 570 3.65 3.84 32.52
C ASP A 570 3.53 3.48 34.01
N ASN A 571 2.61 4.13 34.74
CA ASN A 571 2.29 3.80 36.13
C ASN A 571 0.78 3.55 36.31
N PRO A 572 0.29 2.32 36.10
CA PRO A 572 -1.12 1.97 36.20
C PRO A 572 -1.71 2.19 37.61
N GLU A 573 -0.88 2.16 38.66
CA GLU A 573 -1.32 2.32 40.05
C GLU A 573 -1.71 3.77 40.37
N ASP A 574 -1.10 4.75 39.69
CA ASP A 574 -1.43 6.17 39.87
C ASP A 574 -2.70 6.58 39.12
N VAL A 575 -3.14 5.78 38.14
CA VAL A 575 -4.37 6.04 37.38
C VAL A 575 -5.60 5.98 38.27
N ASP A 576 -5.68 5.01 39.18
CA ASP A 576 -6.85 4.90 40.05
C ASP A 576 -6.98 6.12 40.96
N LYS A 577 -5.85 6.56 41.57
CA LYS A 577 -5.80 7.78 42.39
C LYS A 577 -6.18 9.03 41.60
N PHE A 578 -5.70 9.15 40.36
CA PHE A 578 -6.02 10.25 39.47
C PHE A 578 -7.51 10.29 39.14
N VAL A 579 -8.08 9.17 38.66
CA VAL A 579 -9.49 9.11 38.25
C VAL A 579 -10.39 9.35 39.45
N ASP A 580 -10.12 8.71 40.59
CA ASP A 580 -10.92 8.88 41.82
C ASP A 580 -10.87 10.33 42.34
N LYS A 581 -9.75 11.04 42.16
CA LYS A 581 -9.61 12.44 42.54
C LYS A 581 -10.31 13.40 41.56
N CYS A 582 -10.21 13.14 40.25
CA CYS A 582 -10.58 14.13 39.24
C CYS A 582 -11.98 13.91 38.64
N ALA A 583 -12.48 12.68 38.58
CA ALA A 583 -13.77 12.34 37.96
C ALA A 583 -14.97 12.64 38.88
N VAL A 584 -15.10 13.91 39.32
CA VAL A 584 -16.11 14.37 40.27
C VAL A 584 -17.21 15.14 39.54
N LYS A 585 -18.44 14.60 39.57
CA LYS A 585 -19.64 15.27 39.03
C LYS A 585 -19.88 16.62 39.73
N LYS A 586 -20.25 17.62 38.94
CA LYS A 586 -20.63 18.97 39.36
C LYS A 586 -22.08 19.25 38.96
N ASP A 587 -22.58 20.43 39.33
CA ASP A 587 -23.98 20.84 39.12
C ASP A 587 -24.41 20.83 37.65
N THR A 588 -23.47 20.97 36.72
CA THR A 588 -23.72 20.88 35.28
C THR A 588 -22.69 19.98 34.60
N SER A 589 -23.07 19.37 33.46
CA SER A 589 -22.16 18.57 32.65
C SER A 589 -20.96 19.39 32.13
N LEU A 590 -21.19 20.66 31.77
CA LEU A 590 -20.14 21.62 31.39
C LEU A 590 -19.14 21.89 32.54
N ALA A 591 -19.64 22.07 33.77
CA ALA A 591 -18.77 22.25 34.93
C ALA A 591 -18.00 20.97 35.25
N SER A 592 -18.64 19.80 35.12
CA SER A 592 -18.03 18.49 35.36
C SER A 592 -16.87 18.24 34.39
N SER A 593 -17.09 18.41 33.08
CA SER A 593 -16.05 18.24 32.06
C SER A 593 -14.88 19.21 32.24
N SER A 594 -15.19 20.49 32.52
CA SER A 594 -14.17 21.53 32.65
C SER A 594 -13.31 21.31 33.89
N LYS A 595 -13.93 20.97 35.03
CA LYS A 595 -13.19 20.66 36.26
C LYS A 595 -12.36 19.38 36.16
N PHE A 596 -12.83 18.38 35.42
CA PHE A 596 -12.03 17.19 35.15
C PHE A 596 -10.77 17.54 34.35
N ILE A 597 -10.87 18.35 33.29
CA ILE A 597 -9.70 18.77 32.51
C ILE A 597 -8.76 19.62 33.35
N GLU A 598 -9.25 20.59 34.13
CA GLU A 598 -8.41 21.37 35.06
C GLU A 598 -7.64 20.44 36.02
N CYS A 599 -8.32 19.48 36.63
CA CYS A 599 -7.71 18.52 37.57
C CYS A 599 -6.69 17.62 36.88
N LEU A 600 -6.96 17.16 35.65
CA LEU A 600 -6.00 16.37 34.85
C LEU A 600 -4.71 17.15 34.59
N LEU A 601 -4.82 18.43 34.24
CA LEU A 601 -3.65 19.29 33.98
C LEU A 601 -2.86 19.60 35.26
N GLU A 602 -3.54 19.72 36.40
CA GLU A 602 -2.88 19.86 37.71
C GLU A 602 -2.20 18.57 38.18
N TYR A 603 -2.79 17.41 37.88
CA TYR A 603 -2.27 16.11 38.30
C TYR A 603 -1.06 15.67 37.47
N TYR A 604 -1.04 16.00 36.17
CA TYR A 604 0.06 15.73 35.25
C TYR A 604 0.60 17.03 34.66
N PRO A 605 1.34 17.84 35.45
CA PRO A 605 2.01 19.02 34.92
C PRO A 605 3.05 18.58 33.88
N SER A 606 2.88 19.05 32.65
CA SER A 606 3.69 18.70 31.48
C SER A 606 5.14 19.17 31.56
#